data_AF-A0A426YGP0-F1
#
_entry.id   AF-A0A426YGP0-F1
#
_cell.length_a   1.000
_cell.length_b   1.000
_cell.length_c   1.000
_cell.angle_alpha   90.00
_cell.angle_beta   90.00
_cell.angle_gamma   90.00
#
_symmetry.space_group_name_H-M   'P 1'
#
loop_
_entity.id
_entity.type
_entity.pdbx_description
1 polymer ?
#
loop_
_entity_poly.entity_id
_entity_poly.type
_entity_poly.pdbx_seq_one_letter_code
_entity_poly.pdbx_strand_id
1 'polypeptide(L)'
;MAVFKDMLHEIQIGRENRDGADQGFLVSYFSDLLDRPMFHPPANDTKLHGTYRLPLGYQMDASYYYLKLRWHVPCGPNSVITFPSMPWLKPWYWWSWPVLPLGLQWHEQRRTGLGYDAETPAMLIQAVMYLGIIAVARMARPNSLKLCHNRRSEKSFIPFPFLHAIVKATAVCSIVVAHVVPFFLVPRTAHPLLGWPLYLLGAAALCSIVISVFLLPPLPVLTLLLGIFGSLFVMAFPWYSDGITRALALFGYAFCCAPFVWASLKITVSSLHSLQEREAVFLRLGESMPLSEPNKLY
;
A
#
# COMPACT_ATOMS: atom_id res chain seq x y z
N MET A 1 18.13 -34.63 23.65
CA MET A 1 17.42 -33.85 24.68
C MET A 1 18.34 -33.13 25.68
N ALA A 2 19.63 -33.49 25.81
CA ALA A 2 20.54 -32.82 26.76
C ALA A 2 20.74 -31.32 26.45
N VAL A 3 21.12 -30.99 25.22
CA VAL A 3 21.39 -29.59 24.78
C VAL A 3 20.20 -28.67 24.97
N PHE A 4 18.98 -29.10 24.66
CA PHE A 4 17.78 -28.28 24.84
C PHE A 4 17.51 -27.95 26.31
N LYS A 5 17.61 -28.94 27.21
CA LYS A 5 17.44 -28.72 28.65
C LYS A 5 18.52 -27.81 29.21
N ASP A 6 19.74 -27.98 28.73
CA ASP A 6 20.88 -27.16 29.11
C ASP A 6 20.70 -25.71 28.64
N MET A 7 20.32 -25.47 27.39
CA MET A 7 19.96 -24.13 26.90
C MET A 7 18.86 -23.46 27.74
N LEU A 8 17.84 -24.20 28.16
CA LEU A 8 16.81 -23.66 29.07
C LEU A 8 17.37 -23.28 30.44
N HIS A 9 18.28 -24.08 30.99
CA HIS A 9 18.94 -23.78 32.25
C HIS A 9 19.80 -22.51 32.13
N GLU A 10 20.57 -22.39 31.04
CA GLU A 10 21.40 -21.23 30.73
C GLU A 10 20.60 -19.92 30.60
N ILE A 11 19.38 -20.00 30.06
CA ILE A 11 18.44 -18.87 30.06
C ILE A 11 18.02 -18.50 31.48
N GLN A 12 17.73 -19.48 32.35
CA GLN A 12 17.28 -19.24 33.73
C GLN A 12 18.36 -18.59 34.61
N ILE A 13 19.62 -18.98 34.42
CA ILE A 13 20.75 -18.42 35.19
C ILE A 13 21.24 -17.07 34.62
N GLY A 14 20.60 -16.57 33.56
CA GLY A 14 20.86 -15.24 33.03
C GLY A 14 22.13 -15.14 32.18
N ARG A 15 22.42 -16.16 31.36
CA ARG A 15 23.52 -16.08 30.37
C ARG A 15 23.41 -14.81 29.52
N GLU A 16 24.56 -14.23 29.19
CA GLU A 16 24.66 -13.01 28.38
C GLU A 16 23.92 -13.17 27.04
N ASN A 17 22.94 -12.30 26.78
CA ASN A 17 22.23 -12.23 25.51
C ASN A 17 22.23 -10.79 24.98
N ARG A 18 23.12 -10.52 24.02
CA ARG A 18 23.40 -9.14 23.56
C ARG A 18 22.28 -8.53 22.74
N ASP A 19 21.54 -9.32 21.97
CA ASP A 19 20.45 -8.82 21.12
C ASP A 19 19.06 -9.06 21.74
N GLY A 20 18.99 -9.73 22.89
CA GLY A 20 17.74 -10.06 23.57
C GLY A 20 16.89 -11.09 22.83
N ALA A 21 17.44 -11.75 21.81
CA ALA A 21 16.76 -12.70 20.95
C ALA A 21 17.47 -14.07 20.95
N ASP A 22 17.04 -14.95 20.05
CA ASP A 22 17.61 -16.28 19.90
C ASP A 22 19.04 -16.24 19.35
N GLN A 23 19.34 -15.35 18.39
CA GLN A 23 20.67 -15.27 17.79
C GLN A 23 21.75 -14.89 18.82
N GLY A 24 21.55 -13.86 19.64
CA GLY A 24 22.50 -13.45 20.67
C GLY A 24 22.69 -14.51 21.74
N PHE A 25 21.61 -15.18 22.14
CA PHE A 25 21.69 -16.33 23.04
C PHE A 25 22.50 -17.48 22.43
N LEU A 26 22.21 -17.89 21.20
CA LEU A 26 22.90 -19.00 20.53
C LEU A 26 24.39 -18.70 20.29
N VAL A 27 24.74 -17.45 20.00
CA VAL A 27 26.14 -17.02 19.87
C VAL A 27 26.86 -17.10 21.23
N SER A 28 26.18 -16.76 22.33
CA SER A 28 26.76 -16.91 23.68
C SER A 28 26.87 -18.37 24.12
N TYR A 29 25.93 -19.22 23.70
CA TYR A 29 25.85 -20.64 24.04
C TYR A 29 26.90 -21.46 23.28
N PHE A 30 27.00 -21.25 21.97
CA PHE A 30 28.00 -21.84 21.10
C PHE A 30 29.15 -20.86 20.85
N SER A 31 29.83 -20.45 21.92
CA SER A 31 30.85 -19.39 21.89
C SER A 31 32.05 -19.70 21.00
N ASP A 32 32.30 -20.98 20.72
CA ASP A 32 33.40 -21.47 19.88
C ASP A 32 33.00 -21.70 18.41
N LEU A 33 31.76 -21.37 18.02
CA LEU A 33 31.24 -21.63 16.67
C LEU A 33 32.08 -20.94 15.58
N LEU A 34 32.63 -19.75 15.88
CA LEU A 34 33.48 -19.01 14.94
C LEU A 34 34.81 -19.72 14.64
N ASP A 35 35.31 -20.50 15.59
CA ASP A 35 36.57 -21.25 15.46
C ASP A 35 36.37 -22.63 14.81
N ARG A 36 35.11 -23.03 14.56
CA ARG A 36 34.80 -24.32 13.94
C ARG A 36 35.20 -24.36 12.46
N PRO A 37 35.51 -25.55 11.91
CA PRO A 37 35.82 -25.70 10.49
C PRO A 37 34.61 -25.35 9.61
N MET A 38 34.88 -24.86 8.39
CA MET A 38 33.84 -24.67 7.38
C MET A 38 33.24 -26.01 6.95
N PHE A 39 31.93 -26.03 6.75
CA PHE A 39 31.21 -27.18 6.23
C PHE A 39 31.52 -27.36 4.74
N HIS A 40 31.97 -28.55 4.39
CA HIS A 40 32.11 -29.01 3.02
C HIS A 40 31.31 -30.31 2.85
N PRO A 41 30.37 -30.37 1.90
CA PRO A 41 29.57 -31.57 1.71
C PRO A 41 30.47 -32.74 1.30
N PRO A 42 30.39 -33.90 1.98
CA PRO A 42 31.19 -35.07 1.63
C PRO A 42 30.68 -35.67 0.31
N ALA A 43 31.61 -36.10 -0.55
CA ALA A 43 31.27 -36.66 -1.87
C ALA A 43 30.43 -37.96 -1.80
N ASN A 44 30.44 -38.64 -0.66
CA ASN A 44 29.79 -39.94 -0.45
C ASN A 44 28.51 -39.85 0.41
N ASP A 45 27.92 -38.65 0.58
CA ASP A 45 26.72 -38.40 1.40
C ASP A 45 26.81 -38.91 2.85
N THR A 46 28.03 -39.07 3.37
CA THR A 46 28.26 -39.53 4.73
C THR A 46 27.91 -38.45 5.75
N LYS A 47 27.43 -38.85 6.92
CA LYS A 47 27.13 -37.90 8.00
C LYS A 47 28.42 -37.41 8.65
N LEU A 48 28.61 -36.09 8.68
CA LEU A 48 29.70 -35.48 9.43
C LEU A 48 29.39 -35.45 10.93
N HIS A 49 30.41 -35.62 11.76
CA HIS A 49 30.32 -35.55 13.22
C HIS A 49 30.89 -34.22 13.73
N GLY A 50 30.14 -33.53 14.58
CA GLY A 50 30.56 -32.26 15.19
C GLY A 50 29.80 -31.05 14.67
N THR A 51 30.29 -29.86 15.03
CA THR A 51 29.71 -28.56 14.67
C THR A 51 30.59 -27.88 13.62
N TYR A 52 29.96 -27.32 12.58
CA TYR A 52 30.63 -26.71 11.44
C TYR A 52 30.03 -25.35 11.13
N ARG A 53 30.84 -24.46 10.55
CA ARG A 53 30.36 -23.19 10.00
C ARG A 53 29.81 -23.39 8.60
N LEU A 54 28.60 -22.92 8.34
CA LEU A 54 28.03 -23.00 7.00
C LEU A 54 28.63 -21.91 6.10
N PRO A 55 28.92 -22.23 4.81
CA PRO A 55 29.23 -21.21 3.80
C PRO A 55 28.10 -20.20 3.66
N LEU A 56 28.44 -18.96 3.29
CA LEU A 56 27.49 -17.85 3.14
C LEU A 56 26.29 -18.19 2.24
N GLY A 57 26.49 -19.02 1.22
CA GLY A 57 25.45 -19.49 0.30
C GLY A 57 24.27 -20.23 0.96
N TYR A 58 24.45 -20.76 2.18
CA TYR A 58 23.39 -21.42 2.96
C TYR A 58 22.56 -20.47 3.82
N GLN A 59 22.95 -19.20 3.90
CA GLN A 59 22.18 -18.16 4.59
C GLN A 59 22.46 -16.80 3.94
N MET A 60 22.07 -16.66 2.67
CA MET A 60 22.30 -15.44 1.91
C MET A 60 21.30 -14.36 2.32
N ASP A 61 21.77 -13.24 2.89
CA ASP A 61 20.90 -12.10 3.17
C ASP A 61 20.50 -11.39 1.87
N ALA A 62 19.18 -11.24 1.66
CA ALA A 62 18.59 -10.50 0.56
C ALA A 62 19.07 -9.03 0.45
N SER A 63 19.54 -8.42 1.55
CA SER A 63 20.09 -7.06 1.58
C SER A 63 21.28 -6.89 0.63
N TYR A 64 22.14 -7.90 0.49
CA TYR A 64 23.26 -7.89 -0.45
C TYR A 64 22.79 -7.72 -1.90
N TYR A 65 21.66 -8.34 -2.25
CA TYR A 65 21.04 -8.12 -3.56
C TYR A 65 20.49 -6.71 -3.68
N TYR A 66 19.74 -6.22 -2.69
CA TYR A 66 19.05 -4.93 -2.82
C TYR A 66 20.00 -3.75 -2.99
N LEU A 67 21.21 -3.82 -2.41
CA LEU A 67 22.21 -2.77 -2.58
C LEU A 67 22.77 -2.72 -4.01
N LYS A 68 22.96 -3.86 -4.68
CA LYS A 68 23.60 -3.93 -6.01
C LYS A 68 22.64 -4.29 -7.15
N LEU A 69 21.38 -4.60 -6.83
CA LEU A 69 20.36 -5.16 -7.72
C LEU A 69 20.81 -6.39 -8.52
N ARG A 70 21.82 -7.10 -8.01
CA ARG A 70 22.35 -8.34 -8.58
C ARG A 70 23.04 -9.15 -7.50
N TRP A 71 23.04 -10.47 -7.66
CA TRP A 71 23.81 -11.34 -6.78
C TRP A 71 25.30 -11.17 -7.07
N HIS A 72 26.09 -10.93 -6.04
CA HIS A 72 27.54 -10.99 -6.09
C HIS A 72 28.01 -11.82 -4.89
N VAL A 73 28.04 -13.14 -5.09
CA VAL A 73 28.41 -14.10 -4.05
C VAL A 73 29.89 -14.42 -4.23
N PRO A 74 30.77 -14.09 -3.27
CA PRO A 74 32.21 -14.30 -3.43
C PRO A 74 32.61 -15.77 -3.51
N CYS A 75 31.80 -16.70 -2.98
CA CYS A 75 32.04 -18.14 -3.05
C CYS A 75 30.80 -18.98 -2.70
N GLY A 76 30.66 -20.15 -3.35
CA GLY A 76 29.63 -21.17 -3.06
C GLY A 76 28.30 -21.02 -3.81
N PRO A 77 27.46 -22.07 -3.83
CA PRO A 77 26.13 -22.02 -4.45
C PRO A 77 25.19 -21.11 -3.64
N ASN A 78 24.36 -20.31 -4.31
CA ASN A 78 23.28 -19.56 -3.66
C ASN A 78 22.09 -20.49 -3.42
N SER A 79 22.09 -21.18 -2.29
CA SER A 79 21.13 -22.24 -1.98
C SER A 79 19.95 -21.75 -1.16
N VAL A 80 20.15 -20.79 -0.25
CA VAL A 80 19.12 -20.32 0.67
C VAL A 80 19.19 -18.80 0.80
N ILE A 81 18.08 -18.13 0.50
CA ILE A 81 17.94 -16.68 0.66
C ILE A 81 17.12 -16.42 1.92
N THR A 82 17.67 -15.59 2.81
CA THR A 82 17.01 -15.09 4.01
C THR A 82 16.56 -13.65 3.78
N PHE A 83 15.35 -13.31 4.26
CA PHE A 83 14.77 -11.97 4.14
C PHE A 83 14.71 -11.31 5.53
N PRO A 84 15.81 -10.75 6.07
CA PRO A 84 15.84 -10.10 7.38
C PRO A 84 15.18 -8.72 7.39
N SER A 85 14.58 -8.29 6.28
CA SER A 85 13.88 -7.01 6.13
C SER A 85 12.77 -6.83 7.18
N MET A 86 12.39 -5.55 7.39
CA MET A 86 11.27 -5.16 8.25
C MET A 86 10.04 -6.04 7.99
N PRO A 87 9.25 -6.38 9.02
CA PRO A 87 8.07 -7.23 8.86
C PRO A 87 7.11 -6.73 7.78
N TRP A 88 7.01 -5.43 7.55
CA TRP A 88 6.14 -4.86 6.51
C TRP A 88 6.64 -5.04 5.08
N LEU A 89 7.93 -5.30 4.87
CA LEU A 89 8.56 -5.44 3.56
C LEU A 89 8.90 -6.89 3.23
N LYS A 90 8.28 -7.85 3.92
CA LYS A 90 8.50 -9.26 3.61
C LYS A 90 8.06 -9.59 2.18
N PRO A 91 8.74 -10.51 1.50
CA PRO A 91 8.56 -10.72 0.06
C PRO A 91 7.18 -11.25 -0.32
N TRP A 92 6.42 -11.82 0.62
CA TRP A 92 5.08 -12.32 0.40
C TRP A 92 4.00 -11.24 0.34
N TYR A 93 4.32 -10.00 0.68
CA TYR A 93 3.38 -8.90 0.53
C TYR A 93 3.38 -8.35 -0.88
N TRP A 94 2.19 -8.19 -1.46
CA TRP A 94 2.05 -7.67 -2.81
C TRP A 94 2.65 -6.26 -2.98
N TRP A 95 2.65 -5.45 -1.91
CA TRP A 95 3.22 -4.09 -1.92
C TRP A 95 4.73 -4.04 -1.71
N SER A 96 5.36 -5.14 -1.27
CA SER A 96 6.82 -5.20 -1.09
C SER A 96 7.55 -5.08 -2.41
N TRP A 97 6.97 -5.55 -3.51
CA TRP A 97 7.43 -5.23 -4.85
C TRP A 97 6.73 -3.94 -5.32
N PRO A 98 7.37 -3.03 -6.07
CA PRO A 98 8.72 -3.08 -6.62
C PRO A 98 9.85 -2.60 -5.69
N VAL A 99 9.55 -2.22 -4.45
CA VAL A 99 10.54 -1.75 -3.47
C VAL A 99 11.67 -2.77 -3.30
N LEU A 100 11.32 -4.03 -3.05
CA LEU A 100 12.24 -5.14 -2.89
C LEU A 100 12.08 -6.15 -4.05
N PRO A 101 12.94 -6.10 -5.08
CA PRO A 101 12.76 -6.83 -6.34
C PRO A 101 12.73 -8.37 -6.21
N LEU A 102 13.42 -8.93 -5.21
CA LEU A 102 13.40 -10.38 -4.94
C LEU A 102 12.02 -10.92 -4.55
N GLY A 103 11.04 -10.04 -4.25
CA GLY A 103 9.66 -10.46 -4.04
C GLY A 103 9.09 -11.25 -5.22
N LEU A 104 9.41 -10.89 -6.47
CA LEU A 104 8.94 -11.66 -7.63
C LEU A 104 9.50 -13.08 -7.66
N GLN A 105 10.79 -13.24 -7.34
CA GLN A 105 11.42 -14.57 -7.27
C GLN A 105 10.77 -15.43 -6.18
N TRP A 106 10.43 -14.82 -5.04
CA TRP A 106 9.68 -15.51 -3.98
C TRP A 106 8.27 -15.92 -4.43
N HIS A 107 7.54 -15.01 -5.10
CA HIS A 107 6.20 -15.27 -5.60
C HIS A 107 6.16 -16.32 -6.72
N GLU A 108 7.26 -16.47 -7.48
CA GLU A 108 7.45 -17.55 -8.45
C GLU A 108 7.59 -18.90 -7.76
N GLN A 109 8.39 -19.00 -6.70
CA GLN A 109 8.49 -20.22 -5.88
C GLN A 109 7.17 -20.57 -5.19
N ARG A 110 6.42 -19.55 -4.71
CA ARG A 110 5.07 -19.78 -4.18
C ARG A 110 4.14 -20.33 -5.26
N ARG A 111 4.20 -19.80 -6.49
CA ARG A 111 3.36 -20.25 -7.60
C ARG A 111 3.56 -21.73 -7.91
N THR A 112 4.79 -22.21 -7.93
CA THR A 112 5.13 -23.60 -8.23
C THR A 112 4.89 -24.55 -7.06
N GLY A 113 5.06 -24.08 -5.82
CA GLY A 113 4.91 -24.92 -4.62
C GLY A 113 3.51 -24.96 -4.01
N LEU A 114 2.82 -23.81 -3.91
CA LEU A 114 1.56 -23.64 -3.19
C LEU A 114 0.40 -23.12 -4.05
N GLY A 115 0.69 -22.33 -5.10
CA GLY A 115 -0.32 -21.68 -5.92
C GLY A 115 -0.97 -20.44 -5.29
N TYR A 116 -2.05 -19.95 -5.92
CA TYR A 116 -2.85 -18.78 -5.51
C TYR A 116 -4.36 -19.07 -5.49
N ASP A 117 -4.75 -20.34 -5.42
CA ASP A 117 -6.14 -20.76 -5.62
C ASP A 117 -7.07 -20.22 -4.52
N ALA A 118 -6.54 -20.02 -3.31
CA ALA A 118 -7.30 -19.47 -2.19
C ALA A 118 -7.64 -17.97 -2.38
N GLU A 119 -6.71 -17.18 -2.92
CA GLU A 119 -6.89 -15.73 -3.08
C GLU A 119 -7.58 -15.35 -4.40
N THR A 120 -7.44 -16.18 -5.44
CA THR A 120 -7.91 -15.88 -6.80
C THR A 120 -9.41 -15.55 -6.88
N PRO A 121 -10.33 -16.32 -6.26
CA PRO A 121 -11.77 -16.00 -6.30
C PRO A 121 -12.08 -14.65 -5.65
N ALA A 122 -11.47 -14.37 -4.49
CA ALA A 122 -11.68 -13.11 -3.78
C ALA A 122 -11.20 -11.92 -4.61
N MET A 123 -10.05 -12.05 -5.28
CA MET A 123 -9.51 -11.00 -6.15
C MET A 123 -10.39 -10.75 -7.38
N LEU A 124 -10.94 -11.80 -7.99
CA LEU A 124 -11.87 -11.68 -9.12
C LEU A 124 -13.15 -10.95 -8.69
N ILE A 125 -13.75 -11.35 -7.56
CA ILE A 125 -14.95 -10.71 -7.01
C ILE A 125 -14.67 -9.23 -6.72
N GLN A 126 -13.53 -8.91 -6.09
CA GLN A 126 -13.11 -7.53 -5.85
C GLN A 126 -13.00 -6.72 -7.15
N ALA A 127 -12.36 -7.27 -8.19
CA ALA A 127 -12.23 -6.59 -9.48
C ALA A 127 -13.60 -6.28 -10.11
N VAL A 128 -14.51 -7.27 -10.12
CA VAL A 128 -15.88 -7.10 -10.64
C VAL A 128 -16.65 -6.06 -9.84
N MET A 129 -16.57 -6.10 -8.51
CA MET A 129 -17.23 -5.11 -7.65
C MET A 129 -16.72 -3.70 -7.92
N TYR A 130 -15.40 -3.50 -8.03
CA TYR A 130 -14.82 -2.19 -8.32
C TYR A 130 -15.24 -1.65 -9.69
N LEU A 131 -15.27 -2.50 -10.72
CA LEU A 131 -15.80 -2.14 -12.04
C LEU A 131 -17.28 -1.75 -11.98
N GLY A 132 -18.09 -2.52 -11.24
CA GLY A 132 -19.49 -2.21 -11.00
C GLY A 132 -19.69 -0.86 -10.31
N ILE A 133 -18.89 -0.56 -9.28
CA ILE A 133 -18.90 0.74 -8.59
C ILE A 133 -18.60 1.88 -9.56
N ILE A 134 -17.57 1.75 -10.40
CA ILE A 134 -17.23 2.78 -11.39
C ILE A 134 -18.39 3.00 -12.35
N ALA A 135 -18.99 1.93 -12.86
CA ALA A 135 -20.12 2.02 -13.78
C ALA A 135 -21.32 2.74 -13.13
N VAL A 136 -21.71 2.33 -11.92
CA VAL A 136 -22.82 2.96 -11.18
C VAL A 136 -22.52 4.42 -10.85
N ALA A 137 -21.31 4.74 -10.37
CA ALA A 137 -20.91 6.11 -10.06
C ALA A 137 -20.96 7.03 -11.29
N ARG A 138 -20.63 6.51 -12.49
CA ARG A 138 -20.74 7.25 -13.75
C ARG A 138 -22.19 7.45 -14.18
N MET A 139 -23.05 6.44 -14.03
CA MET A 139 -24.48 6.52 -14.36
C MET A 139 -25.27 7.41 -13.41
N ALA A 140 -24.88 7.48 -12.13
CA ALA A 140 -25.58 8.29 -11.12
C ALA A 140 -25.30 9.80 -11.23
N ARG A 141 -24.17 10.18 -11.85
CA ARG A 141 -23.68 11.57 -11.93
C ARG A 141 -24.69 12.59 -12.52
N PRO A 142 -25.48 12.29 -13.57
CA PRO A 142 -26.49 13.23 -14.06
C PRO A 142 -27.78 13.29 -13.23
N ASN A 143 -28.09 12.27 -12.41
CA ASN A 143 -29.39 12.12 -11.74
C ASN A 143 -29.43 12.59 -10.28
N SER A 144 -28.29 12.63 -9.57
CA SER A 144 -28.23 13.03 -8.16
C SER A 144 -28.54 14.51 -7.90
N LEU A 145 -28.26 15.38 -8.88
CA LEU A 145 -28.58 16.82 -8.83
C LEU A 145 -30.10 17.10 -8.78
N LYS A 146 -30.93 16.22 -9.37
CA LYS A 146 -32.39 16.42 -9.41
C LYS A 146 -33.10 15.94 -8.15
N LEU A 147 -32.55 14.98 -7.42
CA LEU A 147 -33.24 14.35 -6.28
C LEU A 147 -32.99 15.08 -4.95
N CYS A 148 -31.80 15.66 -4.75
CA CYS A 148 -31.48 16.40 -3.52
C CYS A 148 -32.09 17.81 -3.48
N HIS A 149 -32.47 18.38 -4.62
CA HIS A 149 -33.06 19.72 -4.67
C HIS A 149 -34.51 19.77 -4.17
N ASN A 150 -35.23 18.63 -4.20
CA ASN A 150 -36.66 18.59 -3.92
C ASN A 150 -37.05 18.23 -2.46
N ARG A 151 -36.09 17.96 -1.55
CA ARG A 151 -36.45 17.34 -0.24
C ARG A 151 -35.94 18.00 1.05
N ARG A 152 -35.51 19.26 1.08
CA ARG A 152 -35.26 19.90 2.40
C ARG A 152 -35.27 21.42 2.42
N SER A 153 -36.46 21.99 2.56
CA SER A 153 -36.65 23.23 3.31
C SER A 153 -37.24 22.82 4.66
N GLU A 154 -36.42 22.72 5.70
CA GLU A 154 -36.88 22.80 7.10
C GLU A 154 -35.68 22.96 8.04
N LYS A 155 -35.48 24.21 8.47
CA LYS A 155 -34.76 24.70 9.67
C LYS A 155 -33.56 23.86 10.16
N SER A 156 -32.38 24.15 9.61
CA SER A 156 -31.10 23.66 10.13
C SER A 156 -30.65 24.51 11.34
N PHE A 157 -30.59 23.91 12.53
CA PHE A 157 -30.09 24.52 13.78
C PHE A 157 -28.58 24.79 13.82
N ILE A 158 -27.85 24.45 12.75
CA ILE A 158 -26.40 24.54 12.67
C ILE A 158 -26.02 25.85 11.94
N PRO A 159 -25.14 26.70 12.51
CA PRO A 159 -24.65 27.88 11.82
C PRO A 159 -24.02 27.51 10.47
N PHE A 160 -24.47 28.16 9.40
CA PHE A 160 -24.01 27.99 8.02
C PHE A 160 -22.48 27.76 7.88
N PRO A 161 -21.57 28.58 8.47
CA PRO A 161 -20.11 28.37 8.33
C PRO A 161 -19.59 27.05 8.90
N PHE A 162 -20.24 26.49 9.93
CA PHE A 162 -19.83 25.21 10.52
C PHE A 162 -20.19 24.03 9.60
N LEU A 163 -21.35 24.09 8.95
CA LEU A 163 -21.75 23.09 7.94
C LEU A 163 -20.77 23.08 6.75
N HIS A 164 -20.31 24.25 6.29
CA HIS A 164 -19.30 24.35 5.23
C HIS A 164 -17.99 23.65 5.60
N ALA A 165 -17.51 23.87 6.83
CA ALA A 165 -16.30 23.23 7.33
C ALA A 165 -16.44 21.70 7.40
N ILE A 166 -17.60 21.20 7.86
CA ILE A 166 -17.88 19.76 7.93
C ILE A 166 -17.87 19.14 6.53
N VAL A 167 -18.54 19.73 5.55
CA VAL A 167 -18.60 19.18 4.18
C VAL A 167 -17.20 19.15 3.55
N LYS A 168 -16.40 20.21 3.73
CA LYS A 168 -15.01 20.26 3.26
C LYS A 168 -14.14 19.17 3.91
N ALA A 169 -14.21 19.06 5.24
CA ALA A 169 -13.48 18.02 5.97
C ALA A 169 -13.89 16.63 5.52
N THR A 170 -15.20 16.38 5.38
CA THR A 170 -15.75 15.10 4.93
C THR A 170 -15.27 14.73 3.53
N ALA A 171 -15.24 15.69 2.60
CA ALA A 171 -14.76 15.44 1.25
C ALA A 171 -13.26 15.10 1.23
N VAL A 172 -12.43 15.85 1.95
CA VAL A 172 -10.98 15.56 2.05
C VAL A 172 -10.73 14.21 2.73
N CYS A 173 -11.42 13.90 3.83
CA CYS A 173 -11.34 12.60 4.48
C CYS A 173 -11.77 11.47 3.55
N SER A 174 -12.82 11.67 2.74
CA SER A 174 -13.28 10.68 1.77
C SER A 174 -12.23 10.38 0.70
N ILE A 175 -11.48 11.39 0.24
CA ILE A 175 -10.36 11.20 -0.69
C ILE A 175 -9.26 10.36 -0.05
N VAL A 176 -8.90 10.63 1.21
CA VAL A 176 -7.88 9.84 1.94
C VAL A 176 -8.35 8.40 2.11
N VAL A 177 -9.58 8.20 2.59
CA VAL A 177 -10.19 6.87 2.77
C VAL A 177 -10.23 6.08 1.46
N ALA A 178 -10.51 6.74 0.33
CA ALA A 178 -10.53 6.11 -0.99
C ALA A 178 -9.18 5.48 -1.39
N HIS A 179 -8.06 5.98 -0.86
CA HIS A 179 -6.73 5.41 -1.11
C HIS A 179 -6.33 4.39 -0.03
N VAL A 180 -6.74 4.60 1.21
CA VAL A 180 -6.35 3.74 2.33
C VAL A 180 -7.13 2.42 2.34
N VAL A 181 -8.44 2.44 2.08
CA VAL A 181 -9.30 1.25 2.19
C VAL A 181 -8.89 0.14 1.20
N PRO A 182 -8.70 0.40 -0.11
CA PRO A 182 -8.32 -0.65 -1.06
C PRO A 182 -7.01 -1.34 -0.69
N PHE A 183 -6.05 -0.61 -0.09
CA PHE A 183 -4.78 -1.17 0.35
C PHE A 183 -4.99 -2.33 1.35
N PHE A 184 -5.94 -2.18 2.29
CA PHE A 184 -6.22 -3.22 3.28
C PHE A 184 -7.18 -4.31 2.78
N LEU A 185 -7.94 -4.05 1.70
CA LEU A 185 -8.85 -5.03 1.12
C LEU A 185 -8.13 -6.03 0.21
N VAL A 186 -7.07 -5.64 -0.48
CA VAL A 186 -6.30 -6.55 -1.34
C VAL A 186 -5.66 -7.64 -0.47
N PRO A 187 -5.84 -8.94 -0.79
CA PRO A 187 -5.24 -10.03 -0.02
C PRO A 187 -3.73 -9.84 0.12
N ARG A 188 -3.23 -9.89 1.36
CA ARG A 188 -1.83 -9.57 1.67
C ARG A 188 -0.83 -10.40 0.87
N THR A 189 -1.15 -11.67 0.63
CA THR A 189 -0.33 -12.66 -0.08
C THR A 189 -0.57 -12.71 -1.59
N ALA A 190 -1.36 -11.79 -2.15
CA ALA A 190 -1.62 -11.72 -3.58
C ALA A 190 -0.32 -11.56 -4.38
N HIS A 191 -0.30 -12.08 -5.60
CA HIS A 191 0.82 -11.86 -6.51
C HIS A 191 0.96 -10.35 -6.80
N PRO A 192 2.16 -9.73 -6.71
CA PRO A 192 2.33 -8.27 -6.86
C PRO A 192 1.79 -7.70 -8.18
N LEU A 193 1.99 -8.44 -9.28
CA LEU A 193 1.48 -8.07 -10.60
C LEU A 193 -0.05 -8.04 -10.70
N LEU A 194 -0.77 -8.66 -9.76
CA LEU A 194 -2.23 -8.60 -9.66
C LEU A 194 -2.68 -7.68 -8.51
N GLY A 195 -1.94 -7.66 -7.40
CA GLY A 195 -2.23 -6.82 -6.24
C GLY A 195 -2.20 -5.32 -6.56
N TRP A 196 -1.19 -4.84 -7.29
CA TRP A 196 -1.12 -3.43 -7.67
C TRP A 196 -2.26 -2.99 -8.60
N PRO A 197 -2.56 -3.68 -9.71
CA PRO A 197 -3.73 -3.35 -10.52
C PRO A 197 -5.04 -3.37 -9.73
N LEU A 198 -5.21 -4.34 -8.83
CA LEU A 198 -6.42 -4.45 -8.01
C LEU A 198 -6.54 -3.28 -7.00
N TYR A 199 -5.43 -2.90 -6.38
CA TYR A 199 -5.35 -1.70 -5.53
C TYR A 199 -5.69 -0.44 -6.32
N LEU A 200 -5.06 -0.24 -7.48
CA LEU A 200 -5.27 0.94 -8.32
C LEU A 200 -6.73 1.02 -8.81
N LEU A 201 -7.32 -0.12 -9.19
CA LEU A 201 -8.71 -0.24 -9.58
C LEU A 201 -9.65 0.09 -8.41
N GLY A 202 -9.39 -0.43 -7.21
CA GLY A 202 -10.17 -0.14 -6.01
C GLY A 202 -10.11 1.34 -5.62
N ALA A 203 -8.91 1.94 -5.65
CA ALA A 203 -8.73 3.37 -5.38
C ALA A 203 -9.44 4.23 -6.44
N ALA A 204 -9.35 3.87 -7.72
CA ALA A 204 -10.10 4.55 -8.78
C ALA A 204 -11.62 4.42 -8.59
N ALA A 205 -12.10 3.26 -8.16
CA ALA A 205 -13.52 3.02 -7.90
C ALA A 205 -14.04 3.91 -6.76
N LEU A 206 -13.35 3.94 -5.62
CA LEU A 206 -13.76 4.80 -4.50
C LEU A 206 -13.61 6.29 -4.83
N CYS A 207 -12.54 6.68 -5.52
CA CYS A 207 -12.39 8.06 -6.03
C CYS A 207 -13.53 8.44 -6.98
N SER A 208 -14.04 7.51 -7.79
CA SER A 208 -15.18 7.77 -8.68
C SER A 208 -16.47 8.10 -7.91
N ILE A 209 -16.69 7.47 -6.75
CA ILE A 209 -17.80 7.80 -5.85
C ILE A 209 -17.61 9.24 -5.34
N VAL A 210 -16.43 9.58 -4.83
CA VAL A 210 -16.12 10.93 -4.31
C VAL A 210 -16.31 12.00 -5.39
N ILE A 211 -15.83 11.73 -6.61
CA ILE A 211 -16.00 12.61 -7.77
C ILE A 211 -17.49 12.82 -8.08
N SER A 212 -18.30 11.76 -8.06
CA SER A 212 -19.73 11.85 -8.37
C SER A 212 -20.56 12.50 -7.25
N VAL A 213 -20.23 12.24 -5.98
CA VAL A 213 -20.97 12.78 -4.81
C VAL A 213 -20.69 14.27 -4.63
N PHE A 214 -19.41 14.68 -4.69
CA PHE A 214 -19.01 16.08 -4.49
C PHE A 214 -18.86 16.85 -5.80
N LEU A 215 -19.26 16.27 -6.94
CA LEU A 215 -19.16 16.84 -8.28
C LEU A 215 -17.77 17.43 -8.61
N LEU A 216 -16.72 16.81 -8.06
CA LEU A 216 -15.35 17.30 -8.19
C LEU A 216 -14.81 17.08 -9.61
N PRO A 217 -13.86 17.92 -10.06
CA PRO A 217 -13.11 17.63 -11.27
C PRO A 217 -12.33 16.30 -11.10
N PRO A 218 -12.40 15.37 -12.06
CA PRO A 218 -11.83 14.03 -11.89
C PRO A 218 -10.30 14.04 -11.86
N LEU A 219 -9.66 14.88 -12.68
CA LEU A 219 -8.21 14.92 -12.82
C LEU A 219 -7.52 15.27 -11.47
N PRO A 220 -7.89 16.34 -10.75
CA PRO A 220 -7.28 16.66 -9.45
C PRO A 220 -7.42 15.57 -8.39
N VAL A 221 -8.56 14.85 -8.36
CA VAL A 221 -8.78 13.75 -7.39
C VAL A 221 -7.92 12.53 -7.74
N LEU A 222 -7.73 12.26 -9.03
CA LEU A 222 -6.94 11.12 -9.52
C LEU A 222 -5.43 11.41 -9.58
N THR A 223 -4.98 12.64 -9.38
CA THR A 223 -3.55 13.00 -9.44
C THR A 223 -2.68 12.16 -8.48
N LEU A 224 -3.16 11.88 -7.27
CA LEU A 224 -2.42 11.04 -6.31
C LEU A 224 -2.27 9.62 -6.83
N LEU A 225 -3.32 9.05 -7.41
CA LEU A 225 -3.30 7.71 -8.00
C LEU A 225 -2.32 7.62 -9.18
N LEU A 226 -2.29 8.65 -10.04
CA LEU A 226 -1.33 8.77 -11.14
C LEU A 226 0.11 8.88 -10.64
N GLY A 227 0.33 9.64 -9.55
CA GLY A 227 1.62 9.73 -8.88
C GLY A 227 2.09 8.39 -8.32
N ILE A 228 1.19 7.62 -7.69
CA ILE A 228 1.50 6.27 -7.23
C ILE A 228 1.86 5.38 -8.42
N PHE A 229 1.05 5.37 -9.48
CA PHE A 229 1.32 4.58 -10.68
C PHE A 229 2.69 4.91 -11.30
N GLY A 230 3.02 6.19 -11.45
CA GLY A 230 4.34 6.58 -11.95
C GLY A 230 5.49 6.20 -11.02
N SER A 231 5.28 6.26 -9.69
CA SER A 231 6.30 5.78 -8.73
C SER A 231 6.57 4.28 -8.87
N LEU A 232 5.54 3.47 -9.16
CA LEU A 232 5.69 2.04 -9.45
C LEU A 232 6.51 1.81 -10.71
N PHE A 233 6.26 2.60 -11.76
CA PHE A 233 7.04 2.54 -12.99
C PHE A 233 8.52 2.88 -12.74
N VAL A 234 8.79 3.97 -12.01
CA VAL A 234 10.15 4.35 -11.61
C VAL A 234 10.83 3.22 -10.84
N MET A 235 10.16 2.60 -9.86
CA MET A 235 10.78 1.53 -9.07
C MET A 235 10.97 0.20 -9.83
N ALA A 236 10.09 -0.11 -10.79
CA ALA A 236 10.13 -1.34 -11.58
C ALA A 236 11.14 -1.27 -12.74
N PHE A 237 11.66 -0.08 -13.04
CA PHE A 237 12.50 0.14 -14.20
C PHE A 237 13.88 -0.54 -14.04
N PRO A 238 14.37 -1.29 -15.06
CA PRO A 238 15.55 -2.13 -14.89
C PRO A 238 16.90 -1.41 -15.07
N TRP A 239 16.93 -0.13 -15.43
CA TRP A 239 18.18 0.58 -15.79
C TRP A 239 19.02 1.04 -14.59
N TYR A 240 18.60 0.78 -13.36
CA TYR A 240 19.40 1.17 -12.19
C TYR A 240 20.59 0.24 -11.99
N SER A 241 21.77 0.84 -11.83
CA SER A 241 23.02 0.14 -11.51
C SER A 241 23.00 -0.50 -10.12
N ASP A 242 22.26 0.09 -9.19
CA ASP A 242 22.28 -0.24 -7.77
C ASP A 242 21.02 0.30 -7.07
N GLY A 243 20.75 -0.20 -5.86
CA GLY A 243 19.54 0.16 -5.11
C GLY A 243 19.51 1.61 -4.62
N ILE A 244 20.68 2.23 -4.42
CA ILE A 244 20.80 3.61 -3.95
C ILE A 244 20.38 4.56 -5.05
N THR A 245 20.91 4.37 -6.27
CA THR A 245 20.54 5.16 -7.45
C THR A 245 19.03 5.07 -7.72
N ARG A 246 18.45 3.87 -7.57
CA ARG A 246 16.98 3.68 -7.67
C ARG A 246 16.21 4.46 -6.62
N ALA A 247 16.65 4.44 -5.36
CA ALA A 247 16.03 5.20 -4.29
C ALA A 247 16.12 6.71 -4.54
N LEU A 248 17.27 7.22 -4.97
CA LEU A 248 17.45 8.63 -5.33
C LEU A 248 16.53 9.05 -6.49
N ALA A 249 16.37 8.22 -7.52
CA ALA A 249 15.43 8.48 -8.60
C ALA A 249 13.98 8.53 -8.12
N LEU A 250 13.58 7.65 -7.20
CA LEU A 250 12.26 7.70 -6.57
C LEU A 250 12.04 8.98 -5.76
N PHE A 251 13.05 9.42 -4.98
CA PHE A 251 12.98 10.70 -4.27
C PHE A 251 12.88 11.88 -5.23
N GLY A 252 13.65 11.87 -6.32
CA GLY A 252 13.56 12.89 -7.37
C GLY A 252 12.19 12.92 -8.03
N TYR A 253 11.62 11.75 -8.33
CA TYR A 253 10.25 11.63 -8.86
C TYR A 253 9.22 12.21 -7.87
N ALA A 254 9.28 11.83 -6.60
CA ALA A 254 8.36 12.32 -5.57
C ALA A 254 8.46 13.85 -5.40
N PHE A 255 9.68 14.39 -5.41
CA PHE A 255 9.94 15.83 -5.36
C PHE A 255 9.30 16.54 -6.57
N CYS A 256 9.48 16.00 -7.79
CA CYS A 256 8.87 16.54 -9.00
C CYS A 256 7.34 16.44 -9.00
N CYS A 257 6.76 15.40 -8.41
CA CYS A 257 5.30 15.23 -8.32
C CYS A 257 4.63 16.09 -7.23
N ALA A 258 5.36 16.49 -6.18
CA ALA A 258 4.79 17.20 -5.04
C ALA A 258 4.06 18.52 -5.42
N PRO A 259 4.59 19.40 -6.30
CA PRO A 259 3.87 20.60 -6.75
C PRO A 259 2.55 20.29 -7.45
N PHE A 260 2.48 19.22 -8.24
CA PHE A 260 1.27 18.82 -8.96
C PHE A 260 0.20 18.27 -8.01
N VAL A 261 0.61 17.49 -7.01
CA VAL A 261 -0.28 17.00 -5.96
C VAL A 261 -0.82 18.17 -5.14
N TRP A 262 0.04 19.12 -4.77
CA TRP A 262 -0.37 20.34 -4.06
C TRP A 262 -1.33 21.20 -4.87
N ALA A 263 -1.03 21.45 -6.14
CA ALA A 263 -1.91 22.19 -7.05
C ALA A 263 -3.28 21.50 -7.18
N SER A 264 -3.29 20.18 -7.33
CA SER A 264 -4.52 19.38 -7.40
C SER A 264 -5.35 19.46 -6.13
N LEU A 265 -4.70 19.45 -4.95
CA LEU A 265 -5.37 19.66 -3.68
C LEU A 265 -6.01 21.05 -3.62
N LYS A 266 -5.30 22.12 -4.04
CA LYS A 266 -5.87 23.48 -4.07
C LYS A 266 -7.05 23.59 -5.04
N ILE A 267 -6.98 22.98 -6.22
CA ILE A 267 -8.09 22.95 -7.18
C ILE A 267 -9.30 22.22 -6.59
N THR A 268 -9.07 21.10 -5.90
CA THR A 268 -10.13 20.32 -5.25
C THR A 268 -10.83 21.13 -4.18
N VAL A 269 -10.08 21.76 -3.26
CA VAL A 269 -10.62 22.61 -2.19
C VAL A 269 -11.35 23.83 -2.76
N SER A 270 -10.83 24.45 -3.81
CA SER A 270 -11.47 25.57 -4.51
C SER A 270 -12.78 25.15 -5.20
N SER A 271 -12.81 23.97 -5.84
CA SER A 271 -14.02 23.43 -6.47
C SER A 271 -15.12 23.15 -5.44
N LEU A 272 -14.74 22.62 -4.28
CA LEU A 272 -15.64 22.47 -3.12
C LEU A 272 -16.18 23.82 -2.63
N HIS A 273 -15.35 24.86 -2.61
CA HIS A 273 -15.78 26.21 -2.27
C HIS A 273 -16.82 26.75 -3.26
N SER A 274 -16.55 26.64 -4.57
CA SER A 274 -17.44 27.15 -5.62
C SER A 274 -18.78 26.41 -5.68
N LEU A 275 -18.78 25.09 -5.48
CA LEU A 275 -20.02 24.29 -5.41
C LEU A 275 -20.91 24.76 -4.26
N GLN A 276 -20.29 25.01 -3.10
CA GLN A 276 -20.96 25.49 -1.91
C GLN A 276 -21.51 26.93 -2.07
N GLU A 277 -20.78 27.82 -2.74
CA GLU A 277 -21.29 29.17 -3.06
C GLU A 277 -22.51 29.12 -3.99
N ARG A 278 -22.49 28.23 -5.00
CA ARG A 278 -23.64 28.03 -5.88
C ARG A 278 -24.87 27.57 -5.10
N GLU A 279 -24.71 26.60 -4.19
CA GLU A 279 -25.81 26.14 -3.33
C GLU A 279 -26.33 27.25 -2.41
N ALA A 280 -25.44 28.07 -1.84
CA ALA A 280 -25.81 29.23 -1.02
C ALA A 280 -26.65 30.26 -1.80
N VAL A 281 -26.28 30.53 -3.06
CA VAL A 281 -26.99 31.45 -3.95
C VAL A 281 -28.36 30.89 -4.34
N PHE A 282 -28.46 29.60 -4.65
CA PHE A 282 -29.75 28.95 -4.95
C PHE A 282 -30.71 28.98 -3.75
N LEU A 283 -30.21 28.77 -2.53
CA LEU A 283 -31.00 28.90 -1.30
C LEU A 283 -31.54 30.32 -1.10
N ARG A 284 -30.70 31.36 -1.29
CA ARG A 284 -31.16 32.77 -1.20
C ARG A 284 -32.12 33.16 -2.31
N LEU A 285 -31.94 32.64 -3.52
CA LEU A 285 -32.82 32.94 -4.64
C LEU A 285 -34.22 32.33 -4.42
N GLY A 286 -34.30 31.13 -3.83
CA GLY A 286 -35.56 30.50 -3.43
C GLY A 286 -36.31 31.23 -2.30
N GLU A 287 -35.60 31.94 -1.42
CA GLU A 287 -36.22 32.82 -0.40
C GLU A 287 -36.70 34.18 -0.99
N SER A 288 -36.19 34.57 -2.16
CA SER A 288 -36.40 35.90 -2.75
C SER A 288 -37.57 36.03 -3.73
N MET A 289 -38.37 34.99 -3.96
CA MET A 289 -39.64 35.12 -4.69
C MET A 289 -40.79 35.40 -3.71
N PRO A 290 -41.21 36.65 -3.49
CA PRO A 290 -42.53 36.89 -2.95
C PRO A 290 -43.55 36.37 -3.98
N LEU A 291 -44.47 35.53 -3.53
CA LEU A 291 -45.65 35.17 -4.30
C LEU A 291 -46.40 36.49 -4.62
N SER A 292 -46.29 36.97 -5.86
CA SER A 292 -47.20 38.00 -6.35
C SER A 292 -48.59 37.38 -6.37
N GLU A 293 -49.42 37.72 -5.37
CA GLU A 293 -50.85 37.39 -5.38
C GLU A 293 -51.47 37.88 -6.70
N PRO A 294 -52.19 37.02 -7.44
CA PRO A 294 -53.00 37.47 -8.54
C PRO A 294 -54.32 38.05 -8.00
N ASN A 295 -54.64 39.27 -8.46
CA ASN A 295 -55.86 40.05 -8.24
C ASN A 295 -57.15 39.23 -7.99
N LYS A 296 -57.95 39.66 -7.01
CA LYS A 296 -59.42 39.51 -7.05
C LYS A 296 -60.05 40.83 -7.47
N LEU A 297 -60.55 40.85 -8.69
CA LEU A 297 -61.53 41.79 -9.22
C LEU A 297 -62.89 41.09 -9.14
N TYR A 298 -63.77 41.55 -8.25
CA TYR A 298 -65.24 41.57 -8.37
C TYR A 298 -65.80 42.43 -7.25
#